data_AF-A0A099SB11-F1
#
_entry.id   AF-A0A099SB11-F1
#
_cell.length_a   1.000
_cell.length_b   1.000
_cell.length_c   1.000
_cell.angle_alpha   90.00
_cell.angle_beta   90.00
_cell.angle_gamma   90.00
#
_symmetry.space_group_name_H-M   'P 1'
#
loop_
_entity.id
_entity.type
_entity.pdbx_description
1 polymer ?
#
loop_
_entity_poly.entity_id
_entity_poly.type
_entity_poly.pdbx_seq_one_letter_code
_entity_poly.pdbx_strand_id
1 'polypeptide(L)'
;MNLNKFKRVIYINEISFFFGWIIIFLLGADKPPPIGFIWLVLLVIFLDVIQYFYLKRFLTNLENKSEGVFIKNLFFSVLAGSGVSILTILSRLKMFLSIGFVNTLVWIVIIIIVAILYGIYFYIINILLIKYIV
;
A
#
# COMPACT_ATOMS: atom_id res chain seq x y z
N MET A 1 19.20 0.04 -15.39
CA MET A 1 17.92 -0.62 -15.07
C MET A 1 17.09 -0.70 -16.35
N ASN A 2 16.83 -1.90 -16.88
CA ASN A 2 16.08 -2.05 -18.15
C ASN A 2 14.57 -1.99 -17.88
N LEU A 3 14.04 -0.76 -17.75
CA LEU A 3 12.61 -0.48 -17.48
C LEU A 3 11.66 -1.15 -18.48
N ASN A 4 12.12 -1.39 -19.71
CA ASN A 4 11.29 -2.00 -20.75
C ASN A 4 10.94 -3.46 -20.43
N LYS A 5 11.82 -4.18 -19.72
CA LYS A 5 11.59 -5.58 -19.34
C LYS A 5 10.41 -5.73 -18.37
N PHE A 6 10.33 -4.86 -17.37
CA PHE A 6 9.30 -4.93 -16.33
C PHE A 6 8.06 -4.07 -16.61
N LYS A 7 8.00 -3.39 -17.76
CA LYS A 7 6.94 -2.42 -18.06
C LYS A 7 5.53 -2.99 -17.87
N ARG A 8 5.28 -4.22 -18.32
CA ARG A 8 3.98 -4.90 -18.15
C ARG A 8 3.66 -5.19 -16.69
N VAL A 9 4.61 -5.73 -15.94
CA VAL A 9 4.46 -6.03 -14.50
C VAL A 9 4.16 -4.75 -13.72
N ILE A 10 4.85 -3.65 -14.05
CA ILE A 10 4.61 -2.35 -13.43
C ILE A 10 3.17 -1.88 -13.67
N TYR A 11 2.69 -1.85 -14.92
CA TYR A 11 1.32 -1.41 -15.19
C TYR A 11 0.27 -2.25 -14.49
N ILE A 12 0.47 -3.58 -14.43
CA ILE A 12 -0.47 -4.46 -13.74
C ILE A 12 -0.55 -4.09 -12.25
N ASN A 13 0.59 -3.90 -11.58
CA ASN A 13 0.62 -3.51 -10.16
C ASN A 13 -0.03 -2.14 -9.92
N GLU A 14 0.30 -1.12 -10.71
CA GLU A 14 -0.23 0.24 -10.52
C GLU A 14 -1.76 0.27 -10.71
N ILE A 15 -2.25 -0.33 -11.80
CA ILE A 15 -3.70 -0.39 -12.09
C ILE A 15 -4.40 -1.20 -10.99
N SER A 16 -3.89 -2.38 -10.64
CA SER A 16 -4.53 -3.22 -9.62
C SER A 16 -4.49 -2.59 -8.23
N PHE A 17 -3.42 -1.89 -7.86
CA PHE A 17 -3.33 -1.18 -6.60
C PHE A 17 -4.30 -0.01 -6.53
N PHE A 18 -4.24 0.89 -7.52
CA PHE A 18 -5.09 2.06 -7.57
C PHE A 18 -6.58 1.67 -7.54
N PHE A 19 -7.03 0.90 -8.53
CA PHE A 19 -8.44 0.52 -8.60
C PHE A 19 -8.85 -0.44 -7.48
N GLY A 20 -7.97 -1.35 -7.06
CA GLY A 20 -8.24 -2.27 -5.97
C GLY A 20 -8.57 -1.55 -4.66
N TRP A 21 -7.72 -0.59 -4.26
CA TRP A 21 -7.97 0.19 -3.04
C TRP A 21 -9.17 1.13 -3.17
N ILE A 22 -9.36 1.78 -4.31
CA ILE A 22 -10.54 2.61 -4.55
C ILE A 22 -11.83 1.79 -4.41
N ILE A 23 -11.88 0.59 -5.00
CA ILE A 23 -13.03 -0.31 -4.87
C ILE A 23 -13.25 -0.71 -3.42
N ILE A 24 -12.21 -1.12 -2.69
CA ILE A 24 -12.31 -1.49 -1.27
C ILE A 24 -12.87 -0.33 -0.43
N PHE A 25 -12.35 0.88 -0.62
CA PHE A 25 -12.85 2.05 0.11
C PHE A 25 -14.28 2.43 -0.29
N LEU A 26 -14.66 2.32 -1.57
CA LEU A 26 -16.03 2.54 -2.02
C LEU A 26 -17.01 1.54 -1.42
N LEU A 27 -16.61 0.28 -1.25
CA LEU A 27 -17.44 -0.75 -0.62
C LEU A 27 -17.71 -0.47 0.87
N GLY A 28 -16.78 0.23 1.54
CA GLY A 28 -16.93 0.65 2.93
C GLY A 28 -17.51 2.05 3.13
N ALA A 29 -17.76 2.81 2.06
CA ALA A 29 -18.24 4.19 2.14
C ALA A 29 -19.79 4.27 2.15
N ASP A 30 -20.31 5.32 2.79
CA ASP A 30 -21.72 5.71 2.67
C ASP A 30 -22.10 6.00 1.21
N LYS A 31 -23.38 5.82 0.86
CA LYS A 31 -23.88 6.03 -0.51
C LYS A 31 -24.89 7.18 -0.55
N PRO A 32 -24.67 8.22 -1.40
CA PRO A 32 -23.49 8.44 -2.25
C PRO A 32 -22.23 8.76 -1.43
N PRO A 33 -21.01 8.47 -1.94
CA PRO A 33 -19.78 8.77 -1.23
C PRO A 33 -19.72 10.25 -0.82
N PRO A 34 -19.42 10.56 0.45
CA PRO A 34 -19.34 11.93 0.91
C PRO A 34 -18.18 12.66 0.23
N ILE A 35 -18.24 13.99 0.17
CA ILE A 35 -17.20 14.80 -0.49
C ILE A 35 -15.80 14.56 0.10
N GLY A 36 -15.72 14.17 1.38
CA GLY A 36 -14.48 13.81 2.04
C GLY A 36 -13.79 12.56 1.46
N PHE A 37 -14.48 11.73 0.68
CA PHE A 37 -13.91 10.57 -0.01
C PHE A 37 -12.79 10.96 -0.98
N ILE A 38 -12.83 12.18 -1.54
CA ILE A 38 -11.78 12.69 -2.43
C ILE A 38 -10.39 12.67 -1.76
N TRP A 39 -10.32 12.89 -0.44
CA TRP A 39 -9.07 12.86 0.30
C TRP A 39 -8.47 11.45 0.37
N LEU A 40 -9.32 10.42 0.43
CA LEU A 40 -8.87 9.03 0.32
C LEU A 40 -8.37 8.72 -1.09
N VAL A 41 -9.05 9.22 -2.13
CA VAL A 41 -8.58 9.07 -3.51
C VAL A 41 -7.20 9.69 -3.68
N LEU A 42 -6.99 10.92 -3.19
CA LEU A 42 -5.69 11.60 -3.24
C LEU A 42 -4.61 10.85 -2.45
N LEU A 43 -4.96 10.28 -1.28
CA LEU A 43 -4.06 9.43 -0.51
C LEU A 43 -3.65 8.19 -1.31
N VAL A 44 -4.59 7.53 -1.98
CA VAL A 44 -4.30 6.35 -2.83
C VAL A 44 -3.39 6.74 -3.99
N ILE A 45 -3.64 7.86 -4.69
CA ILE A 45 -2.76 8.35 -5.75
C ILE A 45 -1.34 8.57 -5.22
N PHE A 46 -1.22 9.21 -4.05
CA PHE A 46 0.08 9.45 -3.44
C PHE A 46 0.82 8.16 -3.09
N LEU A 47 0.13 7.19 -2.50
CA LEU A 47 0.70 5.88 -2.17
C LEU A 47 1.07 5.08 -3.43
N ASP A 48 0.27 5.17 -4.50
CA ASP A 48 0.53 4.52 -5.78
C ASP A 48 1.84 5.06 -6.40
N VAL A 49 2.02 6.39 -6.39
CA VAL A 49 3.28 7.01 -6.85
C VAL A 49 4.48 6.53 -6.02
N ILE A 50 4.35 6.42 -4.69
CA ILE A 50 5.44 5.88 -3.86
C ILE A 50 5.70 4.41 -4.22
N GLN A 51 4.64 3.62 -4.38
CA GLN A 51 4.73 2.22 -4.76
C GLN A 51 5.41 2.05 -6.11
N TYR A 52 5.13 2.89 -7.10
CA TYR A 52 5.78 2.88 -8.41
C TYR A 52 7.30 2.97 -8.31
N PHE A 53 7.82 3.93 -7.54
CA PHE A 53 9.25 4.09 -7.35
C PHE A 53 9.87 2.93 -6.58
N TYR A 54 9.15 2.40 -5.58
CA TYR A 54 9.57 1.22 -4.84
C TYR A 54 9.61 -0.03 -5.74
N LEU A 55 8.57 -0.26 -6.53
CA LEU A 55 8.35 -1.42 -7.40
C LEU A 55 9.49 -1.57 -8.41
N LYS A 56 9.94 -0.46 -9.00
CA LYS A 56 11.11 -0.43 -9.89
C LYS A 56 12.35 -1.08 -9.29
N ARG A 57 12.67 -0.71 -8.05
CA ARG A 57 13.82 -1.26 -7.31
C ARG A 57 13.53 -2.69 -6.84
N PHE A 58 12.31 -2.93 -6.36
CA PHE A 58 11.87 -4.22 -5.86
C PHE A 58 11.95 -5.31 -6.93
N LEU A 59 11.42 -5.07 -8.14
CA LEU A 59 11.45 -6.04 -9.25
C LEU A 59 12.87 -6.40 -9.67
N THR A 60 13.77 -5.41 -9.74
CA THR A 60 15.19 -5.65 -10.05
C THR A 60 15.85 -6.53 -8.99
N ASN A 61 15.58 -6.25 -7.71
CA ASN A 61 16.14 -7.06 -6.61
C ASN A 61 15.53 -8.47 -6.56
N LEU A 62 14.24 -8.59 -6.89
CA LEU A 62 13.51 -9.86 -6.91
C LEU A 62 14.02 -10.77 -8.02
N GLU A 63 14.25 -10.23 -9.22
CA GLU A 63 14.86 -10.95 -10.34
C GLU A 63 16.29 -11.41 -10.01
N ASN A 64 17.11 -10.53 -9.46
CA ASN A 64 18.48 -10.83 -9.08
C ASN A 64 18.58 -11.74 -7.84
N LYS A 65 17.45 -12.19 -7.28
CA LYS A 65 17.36 -12.98 -6.05
C LYS A 65 18.20 -12.40 -4.92
N SER A 66 18.21 -11.07 -4.81
CA SER A 66 19.00 -10.37 -3.81
C SER A 66 18.59 -10.81 -2.41
N GLU A 67 19.54 -10.85 -1.48
CA GLU A 67 19.26 -11.28 -0.12
C GLU A 67 18.28 -10.34 0.59
N GLY A 68 17.34 -10.97 1.32
CA GLY A 68 16.39 -10.27 2.18
C GLY A 68 15.33 -9.43 1.46
N VAL A 69 15.04 -9.66 0.17
CA VAL A 69 14.01 -8.89 -0.58
C VAL A 69 12.64 -8.96 0.08
N PHE A 70 12.25 -10.13 0.58
CA PHE A 70 11.01 -10.30 1.34
C PHE A 70 10.97 -9.42 2.60
N ILE A 71 12.03 -9.45 3.41
CA ILE A 71 12.11 -8.67 4.66
C ILE A 71 12.12 -7.16 4.37
N LYS A 72 12.85 -6.72 3.34
CA LYS A 72 12.86 -5.31 2.90
C LYS A 72 11.46 -4.85 2.46
N ASN A 73 10.70 -5.73 1.81
CA ASN A 73 9.31 -5.47 1.42
C ASN A 73 8.35 -5.41 2.60
N LEU A 74 8.48 -6.32 3.56
CA LEU A 74 7.71 -6.25 4.80
C LEU A 74 8.01 -4.96 5.57
N PHE A 75 9.29 -4.59 5.68
CA PHE A 75 9.68 -3.35 6.33
C PHE A 75 9.10 -2.11 5.62
N PHE A 76 9.17 -2.06 4.28
CA PHE A 76 8.52 -1.02 3.49
C PHE A 76 7.00 -0.95 3.76
N SER A 77 6.34 -2.10 3.84
CA SER A 77 4.90 -2.19 4.10
C SER A 77 4.54 -1.72 5.51
N VAL A 78 5.33 -2.08 6.52
CA VAL A 78 5.18 -1.58 7.91
C VAL A 78 5.35 -0.07 7.96
N LEU A 79 6.35 0.48 7.26
CA LEU A 79 6.56 1.94 7.18
C LEU A 79 5.38 2.64 6.50
N ALA A 80 4.86 2.08 5.40
CA ALA A 80 3.69 2.62 4.73
C ALA A 80 2.46 2.61 5.64
N GLY A 81 2.18 1.48 6.30
CA GLY A 81 1.07 1.36 7.26
C GLY A 81 1.21 2.31 8.45
N SER A 82 2.43 2.48 8.97
CA SER A 82 2.71 3.44 10.03
C SER A 82 2.47 4.88 9.56
N GLY A 83 2.92 5.22 8.35
CA GLY A 83 2.69 6.53 7.74
C GLY A 83 1.20 6.83 7.54
N VAL A 84 0.43 5.87 7.01
CA VAL A 84 -1.03 6.00 6.89
C VAL A 84 -1.69 6.15 8.25
N SER A 85 -1.28 5.37 9.26
CA SER A 85 -1.79 5.49 10.62
C SER A 85 -1.57 6.90 11.18
N ILE A 86 -0.35 7.44 11.06
CA ILE A 86 -0.02 8.80 11.51
C ILE A 86 -0.88 9.83 10.76
N LEU A 87 -1.00 9.72 9.44
CA LEU A 87 -1.82 10.65 8.64
C LEU A 87 -3.29 10.63 9.05
N THR A 88 -3.86 9.44 9.29
CA THR A 88 -5.25 9.33 9.74
C THR A 88 -5.44 9.96 11.13
N ILE A 89 -4.52 9.72 12.06
CA ILE A 89 -4.56 10.33 13.40
C ILE A 89 -4.46 11.85 13.31
N LEU A 90 -3.51 12.38 12.54
CA LEU A 90 -3.33 13.83 12.38
C LEU A 90 -4.55 14.49 11.73
N SER A 91 -5.16 13.84 10.74
CA SER A 91 -6.36 14.37 10.06
C SER A 91 -7.60 14.48 10.96
N ARG A 92 -7.64 13.72 12.06
CA ARG A 92 -8.76 13.61 13.00
C ARG A 92 -8.29 13.73 14.45
N LEU A 93 -7.29 14.58 14.72
CA LEU A 93 -6.58 14.61 16.00
C LEU A 93 -7.51 14.72 17.22
N LYS A 94 -8.51 15.61 17.17
CA LYS A 94 -9.48 15.80 18.27
C LYS A 94 -10.25 14.52 18.59
N MET A 95 -10.65 13.77 17.56
CA MET A 95 -11.36 12.49 17.73
C MET A 95 -10.44 11.46 18.38
N PHE A 96 -9.21 11.30 17.90
CA PHE A 96 -8.26 10.35 18.45
C PHE A 96 -7.85 10.68 19.90
N LEU A 97 -7.77 11.96 20.26
CA LEU A 97 -7.57 12.38 21.64
C LEU A 97 -8.77 12.03 22.54
N SER A 98 -9.99 12.10 22.01
CA SER A 98 -11.21 11.79 22.79
C SER A 98 -11.47 10.30 23.00
N ILE A 99 -11.14 9.44 22.03
CA ILE A 99 -11.39 7.99 22.13
C ILE A 99 -10.38 7.28 23.04
N GLY A 100 -9.30 7.95 23.44
CA GLY A 100 -8.28 7.44 24.34
C GLY A 100 -7.16 6.64 23.67
N PHE A 101 -6.12 6.38 24.46
CA PHE A 101 -4.87 5.77 23.99
C PHE A 101 -5.03 4.34 23.48
N VAL A 102 -5.78 3.50 24.20
CA VAL A 102 -5.98 2.08 23.85
C VAL A 102 -6.65 1.95 22.48
N ASN A 103 -7.72 2.71 22.23
CA ASN A 103 -8.43 2.68 20.94
C ASN A 103 -7.55 3.19 19.79
N THR A 104 -6.73 4.21 20.06
CA THR A 104 -5.75 4.72 19.09
C THR A 104 -4.70 3.65 18.76
N LEU A 105 -4.20 2.91 19.75
CA LEU A 105 -3.27 1.81 19.52
C LEU A 105 -3.90 0.68 18.70
N VAL A 106 -5.14 0.30 19.00
CA VAL A 106 -5.86 -0.73 18.23
C VAL A 106 -5.98 -0.32 16.77
N TRP A 107 -6.31 0.94 16.49
CA TRP A 107 -6.37 1.48 15.12
C TRP A 107 -5.02 1.35 14.39
N ILE A 108 -3.92 1.77 15.03
CA ILE A 108 -2.56 1.67 14.47
C ILE A 108 -2.22 0.20 14.17
N VAL A 109 -2.49 -0.71 15.11
CA VAL A 109 -2.19 -2.13 14.96
C VAL A 109 -2.97 -2.73 13.79
N ILE A 110 -4.25 -2.41 13.65
CA ILE A 110 -5.07 -2.88 12.52
C ILE A 110 -4.49 -2.41 11.18
N ILE A 111 -4.14 -1.14 11.05
CA ILE A 111 -3.56 -0.62 9.81
C ILE A 111 -2.22 -1.30 9.50
N ILE A 112 -1.36 -1.48 10.49
CA ILE A 112 -0.07 -2.16 10.30
C ILE A 112 -0.28 -3.62 9.87
N ILE A 113 -1.23 -4.34 10.47
CA ILE A 113 -1.56 -5.72 10.08
C ILE A 113 -2.02 -5.76 8.62
N VAL A 114 -2.94 -4.88 8.23
CA VAL A 114 -3.43 -4.80 6.84
C VAL A 114 -2.28 -4.49 5.88
N ALA A 115 -1.38 -3.58 6.26
CA ALA A 115 -0.21 -3.25 5.44
C ALA A 115 0.76 -4.44 5.32
N ILE A 116 1.01 -5.20 6.39
CA ILE A 116 1.83 -6.42 6.35
C ILE A 116 1.19 -7.47 5.43
N LEU A 117 -0.12 -7.72 5.56
CA LEU A 117 -0.85 -8.66 4.72
C LEU A 117 -0.77 -8.25 3.24
N TYR A 118 -0.94 -6.95 2.95
CA TYR A 118 -0.75 -6.40 1.62
C TYR A 118 0.69 -6.59 1.13
N GLY A 119 1.70 -6.36 1.97
CA GLY A 119 3.11 -6.59 1.64
C GLY A 119 3.40 -8.04 1.27
N ILE A 120 2.85 -9.01 2.02
CA ILE A 120 2.97 -10.44 1.71
C ILE A 120 2.32 -10.74 0.36
N TYR A 121 1.09 -10.26 0.15
CA TYR A 121 0.36 -10.41 -1.12
C TYR A 121 1.16 -9.83 -2.30
N PHE A 122 1.64 -8.59 -2.16
CA PHE A 122 2.43 -7.88 -3.17
C PHE A 122 3.69 -8.67 -3.55
N TYR A 123 4.39 -9.24 -2.57
CA TYR A 123 5.57 -10.07 -2.82
C TYR A 123 5.23 -11.32 -3.62
N ILE A 124 4.20 -12.07 -3.20
CA ILE A 124 3.79 -13.33 -3.85
C ILE A 124 3.34 -13.05 -5.29
N ILE A 125 2.49 -12.05 -5.50
CA ILE A 125 2.00 -11.69 -6.83
C ILE A 125 3.15 -11.30 -7.75
N ASN A 126 4.10 -10.49 -7.29
CA ASN A 126 5.22 -10.09 -8.14
C ASN A 126 6.18 -11.24 -8.48
N ILE A 127 6.33 -12.24 -7.59
CA ILE A 127 7.03 -13.49 -7.96
C ILE A 127 6.33 -14.18 -9.12
N LEU A 128 5.00 -14.31 -9.04
CA LEU A 128 4.21 -14.96 -10.09
C LEU A 128 4.27 -14.16 -11.39
N LEU A 129 4.09 -12.84 -11.33
CA LEU A 129 4.14 -11.97 -12.50
C LEU A 129 5.52 -12.04 -13.20
N ILE A 130 6.62 -12.02 -12.45
CA ILE A 130 7.95 -12.21 -13.05
C ILE A 130 8.04 -13.59 -13.72
N LYS A 131 7.59 -14.66 -13.05
CA LYS A 131 7.69 -16.03 -13.58
C LYS A 131 6.88 -16.25 -14.88
N TYR A 132 5.73 -15.59 -15.03
CA TYR A 132 4.80 -15.85 -16.14
C TYR A 132 4.79 -14.79 -17.24
N ILE A 133 5.27 -13.57 -16.97
CA ILE A 133 5.16 -12.44 -17.91
C ILE A 133 6.54 -12.00 -18.44
N VAL A 134 7.60 -12.21 -17.66
CA VAL A 134 8.96 -11.75 -17.96
C VAL A 134 9.82 -12.94 -18.40
#